data_AF-A0A9E1RQX5-F1
#
_entry.id   AF-A0A9E1RQX5-F1
#
_cell.length_a   1.000
_cell.length_b   1.000
_cell.length_c   1.000
_cell.angle_alpha   90.00
_cell.angle_beta   90.00
_cell.angle_gamma   90.00
#
_symmetry.space_group_name_H-M   'P 1'
#
loop_
_entity.id
_entity.type
_entity.pdbx_description
1 polymer ?
#
loop_
_entity_poly.entity_id
_entity_poly.type
_entity_poly.pdbx_seq_one_letter_code
_entity_poly.pdbx_strand_id
1 'polypeptide(L)'
;MVAVLVGALLIALTGGGLVWLGRGMEAGQLNPNMGHMTARNTTPASWRKMQTTVGRSLVSCGRMWIAAAVAALAYAPLGVALLVVATGVLVVQVAMASALLEPAG
;
A
#
# COMPACT_ATOMS: atom_id res chain seq x y z
N MET A 1 3.61 -14.91 -6.11
CA MET A 1 3.36 -14.67 -4.66
C MET A 1 4.48 -13.88 -3.99
N VAL A 2 5.76 -14.20 -4.20
CA VAL A 2 6.90 -13.46 -3.60
C VAL A 2 6.85 -11.95 -3.90
N ALA A 3 6.58 -11.55 -5.15
CA ALA A 3 6.48 -10.12 -5.50
C ALA A 3 5.35 -9.38 -4.76
N VAL A 4 4.21 -10.03 -4.54
CA VAL A 4 3.08 -9.46 -3.78
C VAL A 4 3.45 -9.32 -2.32
N LEU A 5 4.11 -10.33 -1.73
CA LEU A 5 4.58 -10.27 -0.35
C LEU A 5 5.61 -9.15 -0.16
N VAL A 6 6.57 -9.02 -1.07
CA VAL A 6 7.57 -7.95 -1.07
C VAL A 6 6.90 -6.59 -1.21
N GLY A 7 5.97 -6.43 -2.15
CA GLY A 7 5.22 -5.18 -2.34
C GLY A 7 4.39 -4.80 -1.11
N ALA A 8 3.64 -5.74 -0.55
CA ALA A 8 2.86 -5.52 0.66
C ALA A 8 3.74 -5.18 1.87
N LEU A 9 4.90 -5.83 2.01
CA LEU A 9 5.87 -5.53 3.06
C LEU A 9 6.41 -4.11 2.94
N LEU A 10 6.80 -3.68 1.73
CA LEU A 10 7.28 -2.31 1.50
C LEU A 10 6.21 -1.28 1.84
N ILE A 11 4.96 -1.48 1.38
CA ILE A 11 3.84 -0.59 1.68
C ILE A 11 3.58 -0.53 3.20
N ALA A 12 3.61 -1.68 3.88
CA ALA A 12 3.40 -1.74 5.33
C ALA A 12 4.53 -1.05 6.11
N LEU A 13 5.79 -1.21 5.70
CA LEU A 13 6.94 -0.53 6.31
C LEU A 13 6.87 0.98 6.09
N THR A 14 6.52 1.43 4.88
CA THR A 14 6.31 2.86 4.60
C THR A 14 5.16 3.41 5.45
N GLY A 15 4.03 2.70 5.53
CA GLY A 15 2.90 3.09 6.37
C GLY A 15 3.26 3.15 7.86
N GLY A 16 3.99 2.16 8.37
CA GLY A 16 4.50 2.14 9.73
C GLY A 16 5.45 3.30 10.04
N GLY A 17 6.35 3.62 9.10
CA GLY A 17 7.25 4.77 9.18
C GLY A 17 6.48 6.09 9.25
N LEU A 18 5.43 6.26 8.44
CA LEU A 18 4.57 7.45 8.47
C LEU A 18 3.82 7.58 9.80
N VAL A 19 3.29 6.47 10.35
CA VAL A 19 2.65 6.48 11.68
C VAL A 19 3.64 6.85 12.77
N TRP A 20 4.85 6.28 12.74
CA TRP A 20 5.89 6.58 13.72
C TRP A 20 6.31 8.05 13.66
N LEU A 21 6.58 8.58 12.44
CA LEU A 21 6.90 9.98 12.22
C LEU A 21 5.78 10.91 12.72
N GLY A 22 4.53 10.59 12.37
CA GLY A 22 3.38 11.39 12.78
C GLY A 22 3.18 11.43 14.29
N ARG A 23 3.33 10.29 14.97
CA ARG A 23 3.29 10.22 16.45
C ARG A 23 4.44 10.97 17.11
N GLY A 24 5.66 10.88 16.55
CA GLY A 24 6.80 11.64 17.04
C GLY A 24 6.60 13.15 16.88
N MET A 25 5.91 13.60 15.82
CA MET A 25 5.54 15.01 15.65
C MET A 25 4.45 15.45 16.64
N GLU A 26 3.42 14.64 16.86
CA GLU A 26 2.38 14.92 17.87
C GLU A 26 2.94 15.00 19.28
N ALA A 27 3.91 14.14 19.61
CA ALA A 27 4.61 14.12 20.89
C ALA A 27 5.64 15.25 21.06
N GLY A 28 5.87 16.07 20.03
CA GLY A 28 6.87 17.13 20.06
C GLY A 28 8.32 16.66 19.97
N GLN A 29 8.56 15.36 19.75
CA GLN A 29 9.90 14.76 19.65
C GLN A 29 10.54 14.99 18.27
N LEU A 30 9.71 15.15 17.23
CA LEU A 30 10.14 15.43 15.86
C LEU A 30 9.59 16.79 15.43
N ASN A 31 10.47 17.74 15.13
CA ASN A 31 10.09 19.05 14.63
C ASN A 31 10.21 19.06 13.09
N PRO A 32 9.10 19.16 12.35
CA PRO A 32 9.18 19.32 10.91
C PRO A 32 9.78 20.69 10.61
N ASN A 33 11.05 20.72 10.22
CA ASN A 33 11.72 21.95 9.81
C ASN A 33 11.16 22.40 8.44
N MET A 34 9.99 23.04 8.43
CA MET A 34 9.25 23.42 7.22
C MET A 34 9.69 24.75 6.59
N GLY A 35 10.93 25.20 6.86
CA GLY A 35 11.38 26.53 6.48
C GLY A 35 10.78 27.60 7.39
N HIS A 36 11.53 28.67 7.59
CA HIS A 36 11.30 29.71 8.60
C HIS A 36 9.90 30.33 8.60
N MET A 37 9.60 31.00 9.73
CA MET A 37 8.42 31.81 10.02
C MET A 37 7.81 32.43 8.76
N THR A 38 6.80 31.77 8.18
CA THR A 38 5.97 32.39 7.14
C THR A 38 5.17 33.53 7.77
N ALA A 39 4.81 34.56 6.99
CA ALA A 39 4.15 35.77 7.50
C ALA A 39 2.84 35.51 8.29
N ARG A 40 2.25 34.31 8.18
CA ARG A 40 1.04 33.88 8.90
C ARG A 40 1.30 32.96 10.11
N ASN A 41 2.53 32.51 10.33
CA ASN A 41 2.87 31.44 11.26
C ASN A 41 4.09 31.81 12.13
N THR A 42 4.03 33.00 12.74
CA THR A 42 5.12 33.62 13.51
C THR A 42 5.12 33.27 14.99
N THR A 43 4.05 32.61 15.50
CA THR A 43 3.91 32.33 16.93
C THR A 43 4.26 30.88 17.28
N PRO A 44 4.80 30.60 18.50
CA PRO A 44 5.02 29.23 18.97
C PRO A 44 3.74 28.38 19.05
N ALA A 45 2.58 29.01 19.24
CA ALA A 45 1.29 28.33 19.33
C ALA A 45 0.81 27.85 17.94
N SER A 46 0.94 28.71 16.92
CA SER A 46 0.58 28.36 15.54
C SER A 46 1.51 27.27 14.98
N TRP A 47 2.78 27.26 15.39
CA TRP A 47 3.73 26.19 15.05
C TRP A 47 3.36 24.84 15.66
N ARG A 48 3.03 24.79 16.96
CA ARG A 48 2.53 23.57 17.62
C ARG A 48 1.26 23.03 16.98
N LYS A 49 0.33 23.92 16.59
CA LYS A 49 -0.89 23.53 15.89
C LYS A 49 -0.60 22.95 14.51
N MET A 50 0.36 23.53 13.78
CA MET A 50 0.78 23.00 12.49
C MET A 50 1.45 21.63 12.65
N GLN A 51 2.39 21.49 13.58
CA GLN A 51 3.10 20.24 13.85
C GLN A 51 2.14 19.09 14.22
N THR A 52 1.17 19.36 15.10
CA THR A 52 0.14 18.37 15.45
C THR A 52 -0.79 18.03 14.28
N THR A 53 -1.12 19.00 13.44
CA THR A 53 -1.93 18.75 12.23
C THR A 53 -1.18 17.87 11.22
N VAL A 54 0.08 18.19 10.96
CA VAL A 54 0.96 17.39 10.10
C VAL A 54 1.14 15.99 10.67
N GLY A 55 1.37 15.88 11.98
CA GLY A 55 1.48 14.60 12.67
C GLY A 55 0.24 13.72 12.48
N ARG A 56 -0.95 14.25 12.71
CA ARG A 56 -2.23 13.54 12.49
C ARG A 56 -2.41 13.10 11.05
N SER A 57 -2.09 13.97 10.10
CA SER A 57 -2.18 13.66 8.67
C SER A 57 -1.25 12.52 8.27
N LEU A 58 -0.02 12.50 8.81
CA LEU A 58 0.93 11.41 8.60
C LEU A 58 0.47 10.10 9.22
N VAL A 59 -0.09 10.13 10.43
CA VAL A 59 -0.68 8.94 11.08
C VAL A 59 -1.84 8.39 10.27
N SER A 60 -2.74 9.27 9.79
CA SER A 60 -3.88 8.88 8.96
C SER A 60 -3.44 8.26 7.64
N CYS A 61 -2.49 8.91 6.95
CA CYS A 61 -1.90 8.39 5.71
C CYS A 61 -1.21 7.04 5.94
N GLY A 62 -0.38 6.93 6.98
CA GLY A 62 0.31 5.69 7.31
C GLY A 62 -0.65 4.53 7.61
N ARG A 63 -1.77 4.79 8.29
CA ARG A 63 -2.85 3.80 8.50
C ARG A 63 -3.50 3.36 7.20
N MET A 64 -3.76 4.27 6.27
CA MET A 64 -4.30 3.92 4.95
C MET A 64 -3.33 3.04 4.15
N TRP A 65 -2.03 3.33 4.20
CA TRP A 65 -1.01 2.49 3.57
C TRP A 65 -0.97 1.08 4.16
N ILE A 66 -1.02 0.96 5.48
CA ILE A 66 -1.11 -0.35 6.16
C ILE A 66 -2.38 -1.10 5.73
N ALA A 67 -3.52 -0.42 5.67
CA ALA A 67 -4.78 -1.03 5.21
C ALA A 67 -4.69 -1.52 3.75
N ALA A 68 -4.05 -0.74 2.87
CA ALA A 68 -3.82 -1.13 1.48
C ALA A 68 -2.92 -2.37 1.37
N ALA A 69 -1.87 -2.48 2.21
CA ALA A 69 -1.01 -3.66 2.26
C ALA A 69 -1.80 -4.92 2.70
N VAL A 70 -2.67 -4.79 3.71
CA VAL A 70 -3.53 -5.89 4.17
C VAL A 70 -4.51 -6.32 3.06
N ALA A 71 -5.13 -5.36 2.37
CA ALA A 71 -6.01 -5.65 1.25
C ALA A 71 -5.27 -6.39 0.13
N ALA A 72 -4.07 -5.93 -0.25
CA ALA A 72 -3.26 -6.58 -1.28
C ALA A 72 -2.95 -8.05 -0.92
N LEU A 73 -2.65 -8.33 0.35
CA LEU A 73 -2.41 -9.70 0.83
C LEU A 73 -3.67 -10.56 0.84
N ALA A 74 -4.85 -9.99 1.12
CA ALA A 74 -6.10 -10.71 1.15
C ALA A 74 -6.62 -11.05 -0.27
N TYR A 75 -6.48 -10.14 -1.23
CA TYR A 75 -7.07 -10.28 -2.57
C TYR A 75 -6.13 -10.90 -3.61
N ALA A 76 -4.81 -10.77 -3.45
CA ALA A 76 -3.88 -11.37 -4.41
C ALA A 76 -3.96 -12.92 -4.49
N PRO A 77 -4.13 -13.68 -3.39
CA PRO A 77 -4.30 -15.12 -3.47
C PRO A 77 -5.56 -15.51 -4.27
N LEU A 78 -6.65 -14.76 -4.11
CA LEU A 78 -7.90 -14.97 -4.85
C LEU A 78 -7.71 -14.74 -6.36
N GLY A 79 -7.03 -13.65 -6.74
CA GLY A 79 -6.72 -13.38 -8.14
C GLY A 79 -5.86 -14.47 -8.79
N VAL A 80 -4.86 -14.97 -8.06
CA VAL A 80 -4.01 -16.08 -8.53
C VAL A 80 -4.82 -17.37 -8.68
N ALA A 81 -5.66 -17.70 -7.70
CA ALA A 81 -6.50 -18.90 -7.77
C ALA A 81 -7.46 -18.86 -8.97
N LEU A 82 -8.13 -17.73 -9.22
CA LEU A 82 -8.99 -17.54 -10.39
C LEU A 82 -8.22 -17.71 -11.70
N LEU A 83 -7.01 -17.13 -11.79
CA LEU A 83 -6.19 -17.25 -12.99
C LEU A 83 -5.79 -18.70 -13.26
N VAL A 84 -5.46 -19.47 -12.21
CA VAL A 84 -5.12 -20.90 -12.31
C VAL A 84 -6.31 -21.70 -12.82
N VAL A 85 -7.51 -21.46 -12.26
CA VAL A 85 -8.74 -22.13 -12.71
C VAL A 85 -9.04 -21.79 -14.18
N ALA A 86 -8.99 -20.50 -14.54
CA ALA A 86 -9.23 -20.06 -15.91
C ALA A 86 -8.24 -20.70 -16.91
N THR A 87 -6.96 -20.76 -16.53
CA THR A 87 -5.92 -21.41 -17.33
C THR A 87 -6.19 -22.91 -17.48
N GLY A 88 -6.58 -23.60 -16.40
CA GLY A 88 -6.93 -25.02 -16.44
C GLY A 88 -8.10 -25.30 -17.38
N VAL A 89 -9.15 -24.50 -17.32
CA VAL A 89 -10.30 -24.58 -18.24
C VAL A 89 -9.86 -24.37 -19.68
N LEU A 90 -9.02 -23.37 -19.94
CA LEU A 90 -8.49 -23.10 -21.27
C LEU A 90 -7.70 -24.30 -21.82
N VAL A 91 -6.84 -24.92 -21.01
CA VAL A 91 -6.07 -26.11 -21.41
C VAL A 91 -7.00 -27.27 -21.78
N VAL A 92 -8.04 -27.52 -20.99
CA VAL A 92 -9.04 -28.57 -21.30
C VAL A 92 -9.76 -28.27 -22.60
N GLN A 93 -10.20 -27.02 -22.80
CA GLN A 93 -10.87 -26.61 -24.05
C GLN A 93 -9.96 -26.78 -25.27
N VAL A 94 -8.69 -26.41 -25.16
CA VAL A 94 -7.69 -26.61 -26.23
C VAL A 94 -7.48 -28.10 -26.48
N ALA A 95 -7.36 -28.93 -25.44
CA ALA A 95 -7.21 -30.38 -25.59
C ALA A 95 -8.42 -31.01 -26.30
N MET A 96 -9.63 -30.65 -25.90
CA MET A 96 -10.87 -31.11 -26.55
C MET A 96 -10.94 -30.66 -28.01
N ALA A 97 -10.59 -29.41 -28.31
CA ALA A 97 -10.54 -28.90 -29.67
C ALA A 97 -9.48 -29.61 -30.52
N SER A 98 -8.31 -29.92 -29.94
CA SER A 98 -7.24 -30.62 -30.65
C SER A 98 -7.58 -32.08 -30.98
N ALA A 99 -8.40 -32.73 -30.15
CA ALA A 99 -8.88 -34.10 -30.41
C ALA A 99 -9.87 -34.18 -31.59
N LEU A 100 -10.41 -33.03 -32.03
CA LEU A 100 -11.29 -32.92 -33.20
C LEU A 100 -10.53 -32.59 -34.50
N LEU A 101 -9.21 -32.35 -34.42
CA LEU A 101 -8.38 -32.11 -35.60
C LEU A 101 -7.91 -33.46 -36.15
N GLU A 102 -8.17 -33.72 -37.44
CA GLU A 102 -7.52 -34.83 -38.14
C GLU A 102 -6.01 -34.57 -38.22
N PRO A 103 -5.15 -35.62 -38.14
CA PRO A 103 -3.73 -35.44 -38.30
C PRO A 103 -3.45 -34.83 -39.67
N ALA A 104 -2.74 -33.70 -39.68
CA ALA A 104 -2.18 -33.16 -40.91
C ALA A 104 -1.20 -34.20 -41.47
N GLY A 105 -1.59 -34.85 -42.56
CA GLY A 105 -0.78 -35.86 -43.25
C GLY A 105 0.57 -35.35 -43.71
#